data_AF-I0I1F5-F1
#
_entry.id   AF-I0I1F5-F1
#
_cell.length_a   1.000
_cell.length_b   1.000
_cell.length_c   1.000
_cell.angle_alpha   90.00
_cell.angle_beta   90.00
_cell.angle_gamma   90.00
#
_symmetry.space_group_name_H-M   'P 1'
#
loop_
_entity.id
_entity.type
_entity.pdbx_description
1 polymer ?
#
loop_
_entity_poly.entity_id
_entity_poly.type
_entity_poly.pdbx_seq_one_letter_code
_entity_poly.pdbx_strand_id
1 'polypeptide(L)'
;MIRNLRFPVWAWWLIGAITVLAAAILIFSVVLGVRAGQQQVETQRRQQIGIALQRATDFQADGNLRAALAEYQKVLILDADNAVAQEGVKTLLALLESNPSTPPDALATGQEATATPTVASPPNTSPSTPTAVTTPSAELTAAWESAQRAARAGRWQEALNYLVQIQQSDPAFRPNEMQEMLFDAYVNLALERDNTNDLQEAVALYDKALALRPTAGDVRRERDLIARYLEVLADTGADPSATIRQLQMIYAIDPDYRDVEERLHQAHVRYADRLAGDEDWCRAQDEYNAALMIASSPTIVAKRDAAQTQCQLAAAAQMSGAVAGAVTTETMPAVRTNVSTSGGPTVGRILYSAVDPISGRSQVLSLAVGKDETAQVLLQDAAQPALRKDGGRLVFRNLRSDQMGISGYDPDSGLLIRFSTFVEDMLPSWNAQGNRIVFASNREGDRRWRIYTMWAEEKNNGSMLTFGESPNWHPTADLIVYRGCDESGNRCGLWTISADGSNAAQLTATPADDRPVWAPSGTFVAFMSNARDGNFEIYRVDVASREVTRLTNHPGMDILPAVSPDGRWIAFVSNRDGSWKIYAVPSTGGEVHLIAPIIGDISRFFEHGLHWTN
;
A
#
# COMPACT_ATOMS: atom_id res chain seq x y z
N MET A 1 -79.66 1.79 -10.92
CA MET A 1 -79.07 1.46 -12.24
C MET A 1 -77.55 1.37 -12.06
N ILE A 2 -77.04 0.20 -11.67
CA ILE A 2 -75.58 -0.05 -11.60
C ILE A 2 -75.35 -1.31 -12.42
N ARG A 3 -74.70 -1.14 -13.58
CA ARG A 3 -74.40 -2.20 -14.56
C ARG A 3 -73.28 -3.08 -14.01
N ASN A 4 -73.50 -4.38 -14.07
CA ASN A 4 -72.49 -5.43 -13.86
C ASN A 4 -71.28 -5.21 -14.79
N LEU A 5 -70.15 -4.73 -14.26
CA LEU A 5 -68.86 -4.84 -14.94
C LEU A 5 -68.38 -6.29 -14.81
N ARG A 6 -68.54 -7.07 -15.88
CA ARG A 6 -67.86 -8.37 -16.02
C ARG A 6 -66.41 -8.12 -16.39
N PHE A 7 -65.50 -8.39 -15.45
CA PHE A 7 -64.06 -8.38 -15.74
C PHE A 7 -63.76 -9.38 -16.87
N PRO A 8 -63.02 -8.97 -17.90
CA PRO A 8 -62.77 -9.84 -19.04
C PRO A 8 -61.78 -10.96 -18.67
N VAL A 9 -62.04 -12.17 -19.17
CA VAL A 9 -61.28 -13.38 -18.83
C VAL A 9 -59.77 -13.26 -19.14
N TRP A 10 -59.38 -12.47 -20.14
CA TRP A 10 -57.98 -12.21 -20.46
C TRP A 10 -57.23 -11.45 -19.36
N ALA A 11 -57.93 -10.64 -18.56
CA ALA A 11 -57.31 -9.90 -17.46
C ALA A 11 -56.86 -10.84 -16.34
N TRP A 12 -57.55 -11.98 -16.13
CA TRP A 12 -57.13 -13.00 -15.16
C TRP A 12 -55.85 -13.72 -15.58
N TRP A 13 -55.63 -13.93 -16.87
CA TRP A 13 -54.37 -14.47 -17.39
C TRP A 13 -53.21 -13.49 -17.20
N LEU A 14 -53.45 -12.19 -17.41
CA LEU A 14 -52.45 -11.15 -17.20
C LEU A 14 -52.07 -11.04 -15.71
N ILE A 15 -53.06 -11.03 -14.83
CA ILE A 15 -52.85 -11.00 -13.38
C ILE A 15 -52.09 -12.24 -12.92
N GLY A 16 -52.46 -13.43 -13.41
CA GLY A 16 -51.75 -14.68 -13.11
C GLY A 16 -50.29 -14.68 -13.58
N ALA A 17 -50.00 -14.15 -14.77
CA ALA A 17 -48.63 -14.04 -15.26
C ALA A 17 -47.80 -13.05 -14.44
N ILE A 18 -48.39 -11.90 -14.06
CA ILE A 18 -47.73 -10.88 -13.24
C ILE A 18 -47.45 -11.40 -11.83
N THR A 19 -48.38 -12.14 -11.20
CA THR A 19 -48.17 -12.69 -9.86
C THR A 19 -47.09 -13.77 -9.85
N VAL A 20 -47.02 -14.63 -10.89
CA VAL A 20 -45.95 -15.62 -11.03
C VAL A 20 -44.59 -14.94 -11.25
N LEU A 21 -44.53 -13.90 -12.09
CA LEU A 21 -43.31 -13.14 -12.32
C LEU A 21 -42.83 -12.43 -11.03
N ALA A 22 -43.75 -11.80 -10.29
CA ALA A 22 -43.43 -11.14 -9.03
C ALA A 22 -42.93 -12.13 -7.98
N ALA A 23 -43.54 -13.32 -7.88
CA ALA A 23 -43.08 -14.39 -7.00
C ALA A 23 -41.68 -14.89 -7.39
N ALA A 24 -41.40 -15.05 -8.69
CA ALA A 24 -40.09 -15.47 -9.18
C ALA A 24 -39.00 -14.42 -8.88
N ILE A 25 -39.28 -13.13 -9.04
CA ILE A 25 -38.37 -12.03 -8.71
C ILE A 25 -38.07 -11.99 -7.20
N LEU A 26 -39.10 -12.18 -6.36
CA LEU A 26 -38.93 -12.25 -4.90
C LEU A 26 -38.05 -13.43 -4.48
N ILE A 27 -38.30 -14.62 -5.02
CA ILE A 27 -37.49 -15.81 -4.75
C ILE A 27 -36.04 -15.60 -5.20
N PHE A 28 -35.84 -15.05 -6.40
CA PHE A 28 -34.51 -14.79 -6.95
C PHE A 28 -33.74 -13.75 -6.11
N SER A 29 -34.43 -12.69 -5.64
CA SER A 29 -33.85 -11.67 -4.77
C SER A 29 -33.44 -12.22 -3.40
N VAL A 30 -34.25 -13.11 -2.82
CA VAL A 30 -33.92 -13.80 -1.56
C VAL A 30 -32.73 -14.73 -1.74
N VAL A 31 -32.66 -15.49 -2.84
CA VAL A 31 -31.55 -16.41 -3.14
C VAL A 31 -30.23 -15.65 -3.36
N LEU A 32 -30.26 -14.52 -4.07
CA LEU A 32 -29.09 -13.65 -4.23
C LEU A 32 -28.64 -13.02 -2.91
N GLY A 33 -29.59 -12.56 -2.08
CA GLY A 33 -29.29 -12.02 -0.75
C GLY A 33 -28.64 -13.04 0.18
N VAL A 34 -29.11 -14.30 0.17
CA VAL A 34 -28.52 -15.39 0.95
C VAL A 34 -27.11 -15.74 0.45
N ARG A 35 -26.88 -15.78 -0.88
CA ARG A 35 -25.54 -16.03 -1.44
C ARG A 35 -24.54 -14.92 -1.11
N ALA A 36 -24.97 -13.66 -1.20
CA ALA A 36 -24.13 -12.51 -0.82
C ALA A 36 -23.78 -12.53 0.68
N GLY A 37 -24.77 -12.84 1.54
CA GLY A 37 -24.54 -12.99 2.98
C GLY A 37 -23.58 -14.14 3.32
N GLN A 38 -23.66 -15.27 2.61
CA GLN A 38 -22.73 -16.39 2.82
C GLN A 38 -21.30 -16.08 2.34
N GLN A 39 -21.13 -15.38 1.21
CA GLN A 39 -19.80 -14.93 0.77
C GLN A 39 -19.16 -13.95 1.75
N GLN A 40 -19.95 -13.07 2.36
CA GLN A 40 -19.47 -12.13 3.35
C GLN A 40 -19.03 -12.83 4.65
N VAL A 41 -19.80 -13.82 5.12
CA VAL A 41 -19.44 -14.65 6.29
C VAL A 41 -18.17 -15.48 6.01
N GLU A 42 -18.02 -16.05 4.83
CA GLU A 42 -16.80 -16.79 4.45
C GLU A 42 -15.57 -15.88 4.37
N THR A 43 -15.73 -14.65 3.86
CA THR A 43 -14.66 -13.66 3.79
C THR A 43 -14.20 -13.24 5.19
N GLN A 44 -15.15 -12.94 6.08
CA GLN A 44 -14.86 -12.61 7.47
C GLN A 44 -14.21 -13.78 8.21
N ARG A 45 -14.68 -15.02 8.00
CA ARG A 45 -14.08 -16.24 8.58
C ARG A 45 -12.64 -16.41 8.12
N ARG A 46 -12.35 -16.24 6.82
CA ARG A 46 -10.98 -16.32 6.28
C ARG A 46 -10.05 -15.24 6.85
N GLN A 47 -10.56 -14.03 7.01
CA GLN A 47 -9.79 -12.93 7.59
C GLN A 47 -9.48 -13.18 9.08
N GLN A 48 -10.45 -13.66 9.86
CA GLN A 48 -10.23 -14.03 11.27
C GLN A 48 -9.26 -15.20 11.44
N ILE A 49 -9.32 -16.20 10.54
CA ILE A 49 -8.35 -17.30 10.50
C ILE A 49 -6.95 -16.76 10.22
N GLY A 50 -6.79 -15.87 9.22
CA GLY A 50 -5.49 -15.27 8.89
C GLY A 50 -4.89 -14.49 10.05
N ILE A 51 -5.69 -13.66 10.73
CA ILE A 51 -5.24 -12.86 11.89
C ILE A 51 -4.82 -13.77 13.05
N ALA A 52 -5.62 -14.79 13.38
CA ALA A 52 -5.30 -15.70 14.48
C ALA A 52 -4.09 -16.58 14.16
N LEU A 53 -3.92 -17.01 12.90
CA LEU A 53 -2.74 -17.78 12.48
C LEU A 53 -1.46 -16.94 12.57
N GLN A 54 -1.52 -15.67 12.17
CA GLN A 54 -0.40 -14.74 12.29
C GLN A 54 -0.02 -14.50 13.75
N ARG A 55 -0.99 -14.21 14.62
CA ARG A 55 -0.72 -14.05 16.07
C ARG A 55 -0.14 -15.31 16.69
N ALA A 56 -0.61 -16.49 16.26
CA ALA A 56 -0.08 -17.76 16.73
C ALA A 56 1.41 -17.94 16.36
N THR A 57 1.78 -17.59 15.12
CA THR A 57 3.18 -17.64 14.68
C THR A 57 4.06 -16.62 15.37
N ASP A 58 3.54 -15.41 15.61
CA ASP A 58 4.26 -14.34 16.30
C ASP A 58 4.55 -14.74 17.76
N PHE A 59 3.53 -15.22 18.50
CA PHE A 59 3.74 -15.73 19.86
C PHE A 59 4.67 -16.94 19.92
N GLN A 60 4.69 -17.78 18.88
CA GLN A 60 5.60 -18.92 18.81
C GLN A 60 7.04 -18.45 18.59
N ALA A 61 7.25 -17.44 17.74
CA ALA A 61 8.56 -16.83 17.49
C ALA A 61 9.11 -16.13 18.74
N ASP A 62 8.23 -15.50 19.53
CA ASP A 62 8.56 -14.85 20.80
C ASP A 62 8.80 -15.85 21.96
N GLY A 63 8.67 -17.16 21.70
CA GLY A 63 8.82 -18.20 22.72
C GLY A 63 7.65 -18.26 23.71
N ASN A 64 6.56 -17.51 23.49
CA ASN A 64 5.35 -17.55 24.28
C ASN A 64 4.45 -18.71 23.84
N LEU A 65 4.92 -19.93 24.09
CA LEU A 65 4.33 -21.18 23.58
C LEU A 65 2.85 -21.36 23.99
N ARG A 66 2.44 -20.84 25.15
CA ARG A 66 1.04 -20.93 25.62
C ARG A 66 0.11 -19.93 24.92
N ALA A 67 0.59 -18.72 24.62
CA ALA A 67 -0.18 -17.75 23.84
C ALA A 67 -0.31 -18.20 22.37
N ALA A 68 0.77 -18.76 21.80
CA ALA A 68 0.75 -19.38 20.48
C ALA A 68 -0.27 -20.51 20.39
N LEU A 69 -0.29 -21.39 21.39
CA LEU A 69 -1.24 -22.51 21.48
C LEU A 69 -2.70 -22.00 21.52
N ALA A 70 -2.97 -20.94 22.28
CA ALA A 70 -4.32 -20.36 22.38
C ALA A 70 -4.80 -19.77 21.05
N GLU A 71 -3.92 -19.13 20.28
CA GLU A 71 -4.27 -18.58 18.96
C GLU A 71 -4.46 -19.68 17.91
N TYR A 72 -3.63 -20.73 17.88
CA TYR A 72 -3.88 -21.88 17.01
C TYR A 72 -5.19 -22.60 17.34
N GLN A 73 -5.56 -22.69 18.63
CA GLN A 73 -6.87 -23.24 19.03
C GLN A 73 -8.05 -22.38 18.53
N LYS A 74 -7.92 -21.05 18.49
CA LYS A 74 -8.93 -20.17 17.88
C LYS A 74 -9.06 -20.43 16.39
N VAL A 75 -7.95 -20.66 15.69
CA VAL A 75 -7.99 -21.06 14.28
C VAL A 75 -8.75 -22.37 14.10
N LEU A 76 -8.53 -23.38 14.95
CA LEU A 76 -9.23 -24.67 14.85
C LEU A 76 -10.72 -24.61 15.24
N ILE A 77 -11.12 -23.63 16.06
CA ILE A 77 -12.54 -23.34 16.32
C ILE A 77 -13.20 -22.76 15.07
N LEU A 78 -12.49 -21.88 14.36
CA LEU A 78 -12.98 -21.27 13.14
C LEU A 78 -12.88 -22.21 11.95
N ASP A 79 -11.85 -23.05 11.86
CA ASP A 79 -11.54 -23.98 10.78
C ASP A 79 -10.83 -25.24 11.29
N ALA A 80 -11.62 -26.24 11.65
CA ALA A 80 -11.15 -27.47 12.28
C ALA A 80 -10.14 -28.26 11.43
N ASP A 81 -10.21 -28.12 10.09
CA ASP A 81 -9.35 -28.83 9.13
C ASP A 81 -8.09 -28.05 8.75
N ASN A 82 -7.82 -26.92 9.42
CA ASN A 82 -6.66 -26.09 9.12
C ASN A 82 -5.35 -26.80 9.47
N ALA A 83 -4.68 -27.36 8.46
CA ALA A 83 -3.48 -28.19 8.62
C ALA A 83 -2.34 -27.46 9.36
N VAL A 84 -2.20 -26.14 9.15
CA VAL A 84 -1.15 -25.33 9.80
C VAL A 84 -1.42 -25.22 11.29
N ALA A 85 -2.66 -24.96 11.69
CA ALA A 85 -3.02 -24.87 13.10
C ALA A 85 -2.99 -26.24 13.80
N GLN A 86 -3.38 -27.33 13.12
CA GLN A 86 -3.26 -28.69 13.67
C GLN A 86 -1.80 -29.06 13.96
N GLU A 87 -0.90 -28.79 13.01
CA GLU A 87 0.53 -29.08 13.19
C GLU A 87 1.19 -28.14 14.20
N GLY A 88 0.78 -26.86 14.24
CA GLY A 88 1.21 -25.88 15.24
C GLY A 88 0.87 -26.32 16.67
N VAL A 89 -0.39 -26.70 16.91
CA VAL A 89 -0.84 -27.24 18.21
C VAL A 89 -0.04 -28.48 18.60
N LYS A 90 0.12 -29.44 17.69
CA LYS A 90 0.85 -30.69 17.93
C LYS A 90 2.32 -30.44 18.27
N THR A 91 2.97 -29.54 17.55
CA THR A 91 4.38 -29.15 17.77
C THR A 91 4.55 -28.46 19.12
N LEU A 92 3.65 -27.52 19.46
CA LEU A 92 3.68 -26.78 20.71
C LEU A 92 3.40 -27.67 21.93
N LEU A 93 2.47 -28.62 21.81
CA LEU A 93 2.22 -29.60 22.88
C LEU A 93 3.44 -30.49 23.12
N ALA A 94 4.13 -30.95 22.07
CA ALA A 94 5.37 -31.71 22.20
C ALA A 94 6.52 -30.89 22.83
N LEU A 95 6.60 -29.58 22.53
CA LEU A 95 7.57 -28.66 23.14
C LEU A 95 7.24 -28.36 24.62
N LEU A 96 5.96 -28.25 24.97
CA LEU A 96 5.50 -28.06 26.35
C LEU A 96 5.65 -29.32 27.20
N GLU A 97 5.58 -30.51 26.59
CA GLU A 97 5.82 -31.80 27.26
C GLU A 97 7.31 -32.11 27.45
N SER A 98 8.18 -31.61 26.56
CA SER A 98 9.64 -31.82 26.63
C SER A 98 10.40 -30.84 27.52
N ASN A 99 9.72 -29.79 28.02
CA ASN A 99 10.33 -28.74 28.84
C ASN A 99 9.46 -28.39 30.06
N PRO A 100 9.50 -29.18 31.16
CA PRO A 100 8.65 -28.97 32.32
C PRO A 100 9.09 -27.79 33.21
N SER A 101 10.21 -27.12 32.90
CA SER A 101 10.76 -26.02 33.69
C SER A 101 10.55 -24.65 33.03
N THR A 102 9.37 -24.08 33.28
CA THR A 102 9.28 -22.66 33.65
C THR A 102 8.24 -22.52 34.77
N PRO A 103 8.66 -22.62 36.05
CA PRO A 103 7.84 -22.22 37.18
C PRO A 103 8.09 -20.74 37.56
N PRO A 104 7.19 -20.16 38.36
CA PRO A 104 7.00 -18.73 38.54
C PRO A 104 8.09 -18.12 39.42
N ASP A 105 8.11 -16.80 39.51
CA ASP A 105 8.61 -16.01 40.64
C ASP A 105 9.68 -16.67 41.55
N ALA A 106 10.90 -16.12 41.54
CA ALA A 106 11.81 -16.29 42.66
C ALA A 106 12.05 -14.94 43.35
N LEU A 107 11.23 -14.64 44.35
CA LEU A 107 11.74 -14.05 45.59
C LEU A 107 12.26 -15.20 46.47
N ALA A 108 13.50 -15.01 46.94
CA ALA A 108 14.14 -15.66 48.09
C ALA A 108 14.58 -17.13 47.97
N THR A 109 15.90 -17.33 48.06
CA THR A 109 16.45 -18.14 49.16
C THR A 109 17.72 -17.51 49.71
N GLY A 110 17.72 -17.34 51.04
CA GLY A 110 18.88 -17.09 51.87
C GLY A 110 18.66 -17.77 53.22
N GLN A 111 19.33 -18.93 53.37
CA GLN A 111 19.81 -19.61 54.59
C GLN A 111 18.87 -20.21 55.66
N GLU A 112 19.14 -21.51 55.88
CA GLU A 112 19.31 -22.28 57.14
C GLU A 112 18.19 -22.32 58.20
N ALA A 113 17.63 -23.52 58.46
CA ALA A 113 18.07 -24.39 59.57
C ALA A 113 17.07 -25.54 59.87
N THR A 114 17.67 -26.71 60.09
CA THR A 114 17.22 -27.95 60.77
C THR A 114 16.04 -27.92 61.76
N ALA A 115 15.13 -28.91 61.69
CA ALA A 115 14.90 -29.97 62.71
C ALA A 115 13.54 -30.72 62.54
N THR A 116 13.55 -32.00 62.91
CA THR A 116 12.54 -33.08 62.79
C THR A 116 11.35 -32.98 63.79
N PRO A 117 10.33 -33.88 63.75
CA PRO A 117 8.92 -33.57 64.08
C PRO A 117 8.51 -34.05 65.49
N THR A 118 7.24 -33.84 65.90
CA THR A 118 6.23 -34.88 66.28
C THR A 118 5.10 -34.30 67.21
N VAL A 119 3.86 -34.78 66.99
CA VAL A 119 2.75 -35.07 67.95
C VAL A 119 1.50 -34.16 68.01
N ALA A 120 0.36 -34.83 67.74
CA ALA A 120 -1.02 -34.73 68.29
C ALA A 120 -2.09 -33.76 67.74
N SER A 121 -3.15 -34.36 67.19
CA SER A 121 -4.58 -33.96 67.30
C SER A 121 -5.15 -34.42 68.67
N PRO A 122 -6.36 -34.04 69.18
CA PRO A 122 -7.58 -33.48 68.51
C PRO A 122 -8.31 -32.41 69.42
N PRO A 123 -9.66 -32.14 69.39
CA PRO A 123 -10.74 -32.43 68.43
C PRO A 123 -11.63 -31.21 68.03
N ASN A 124 -12.51 -31.48 67.05
CA ASN A 124 -13.73 -30.77 66.62
C ASN A 124 -14.34 -29.71 67.55
N THR A 125 -14.53 -28.49 67.01
CA THR A 125 -15.78 -27.72 67.07
C THR A 125 -15.90 -26.81 65.84
N SER A 126 -17.05 -26.88 65.16
CA SER A 126 -17.62 -25.80 64.34
C SER A 126 -18.98 -25.46 64.97
N PRO A 127 -19.58 -24.25 64.79
CA PRO A 127 -19.22 -23.22 63.83
C PRO A 127 -19.18 -21.79 64.42
N SER A 128 -18.35 -20.94 63.83
CA SER A 128 -18.62 -19.51 63.73
C SER A 128 -17.95 -19.05 62.45
N THR A 129 -18.74 -18.74 61.43
CA THR A 129 -18.24 -18.16 60.19
C THR A 129 -17.45 -16.90 60.53
N PRO A 130 -16.12 -16.85 60.35
CA PRO A 130 -15.45 -15.57 60.31
C PRO A 130 -15.85 -14.99 58.95
N THR A 131 -16.52 -13.85 58.97
CA THR A 131 -16.53 -12.98 57.79
C THR A 131 -15.07 -12.74 57.45
N ALA A 132 -14.56 -13.45 56.45
CA ALA A 132 -13.19 -13.29 56.00
C ALA A 132 -13.06 -11.84 55.56
N VAL A 133 -12.37 -11.04 56.36
CA VAL A 133 -11.88 -9.74 55.92
C VAL A 133 -10.84 -10.09 54.86
N THR A 134 -11.27 -10.10 53.61
CA THR A 134 -10.38 -10.26 52.47
C THR A 134 -9.37 -9.12 52.54
N THR A 135 -8.10 -9.48 52.76
CA THR A 135 -7.01 -8.51 52.68
C THR A 135 -6.98 -7.89 51.28
N PRO A 136 -6.70 -6.58 51.12
CA PRO A 136 -6.74 -5.89 49.83
C PRO A 136 -5.98 -6.61 48.70
N SER A 137 -4.87 -7.29 49.02
CA SER A 137 -4.10 -8.10 48.06
C SER A 137 -4.86 -9.30 47.45
N ALA A 138 -5.74 -9.95 48.22
CA ALA A 138 -6.53 -11.09 47.74
C ALA A 138 -7.65 -10.63 46.79
N GLU A 139 -8.25 -9.47 47.06
CA GLU A 139 -9.28 -8.87 46.20
C GLU A 139 -8.72 -8.44 44.85
N LEU A 140 -7.53 -7.81 44.84
CA LEU A 140 -6.84 -7.42 43.61
C LEU A 140 -6.43 -8.63 42.77
N THR A 141 -5.99 -9.71 43.42
CA THR A 141 -5.66 -10.96 42.73
C THR A 141 -6.91 -11.59 42.08
N ALA A 142 -8.04 -11.61 42.78
CA ALA A 142 -9.31 -12.11 42.23
C ALA A 142 -9.83 -11.24 41.06
N ALA A 143 -9.66 -9.91 41.17
CA ALA A 143 -9.98 -8.98 40.09
C ALA A 143 -9.09 -9.22 38.85
N TRP A 144 -7.79 -9.47 39.05
CA TRP A 144 -6.85 -9.78 37.97
C TRP A 144 -7.21 -11.06 37.21
N GLU A 145 -7.61 -12.10 37.93
CA GLU A 145 -8.11 -13.33 37.30
C GLU A 145 -9.42 -13.11 36.53
N SER A 146 -10.31 -12.27 37.06
CA SER A 146 -11.55 -11.90 36.37
C SER A 146 -11.26 -11.11 35.08
N ALA A 147 -10.30 -10.19 35.11
CA ALA A 147 -9.83 -9.47 33.92
C ALA A 147 -9.33 -10.45 32.84
N GLN A 148 -8.46 -11.40 33.21
CA GLN A 148 -7.97 -12.43 32.30
C GLN A 148 -9.08 -13.29 31.71
N ARG A 149 -10.06 -13.72 32.52
CA ARG A 149 -11.20 -14.51 32.05
C ARG A 149 -12.07 -13.71 31.07
N ALA A 150 -12.30 -12.42 31.35
CA ALA A 150 -13.04 -11.54 30.47
C ALA A 150 -12.29 -11.33 29.14
N ALA A 151 -10.99 -11.06 29.17
CA ALA A 151 -10.15 -10.91 27.99
C ALA A 151 -10.13 -12.16 27.10
N ARG A 152 -9.94 -13.36 27.70
CA ARG A 152 -9.99 -14.64 26.96
C ARG A 152 -11.35 -14.91 26.31
N ALA A 153 -12.42 -14.37 26.88
CA ALA A 153 -13.77 -14.45 26.34
C ALA A 153 -14.10 -13.32 25.35
N GLY A 154 -13.15 -12.45 25.01
CA GLY A 154 -13.36 -11.28 24.15
C GLY A 154 -14.21 -10.17 24.77
N ARG A 155 -14.49 -10.24 26.09
CA ARG A 155 -15.27 -9.23 26.83
C ARG A 155 -14.35 -8.10 27.30
N TRP A 156 -13.82 -7.33 26.34
CA TRP A 156 -12.75 -6.36 26.60
C TRP A 156 -13.17 -5.19 27.49
N GLN A 157 -14.41 -4.73 27.41
CA GLN A 157 -14.92 -3.66 28.30
C GLN A 157 -14.96 -4.12 29.75
N GLU A 158 -15.36 -5.37 30.00
CA GLU A 158 -15.38 -5.96 31.34
C GLU A 158 -13.95 -6.19 31.85
N ALA A 159 -13.05 -6.65 31.00
CA ALA A 159 -11.63 -6.76 31.34
C ALA A 159 -11.05 -5.40 31.74
N LEU A 160 -11.29 -4.36 30.93
CA LEU A 160 -10.82 -2.99 31.19
C LEU A 160 -11.35 -2.46 32.53
N ASN A 161 -12.61 -2.72 32.86
CA ASN A 161 -13.20 -2.29 34.14
C ASN A 161 -12.44 -2.88 35.34
N TYR A 162 -12.11 -4.17 35.30
CA TYR A 162 -11.29 -4.81 36.34
C TYR A 162 -9.87 -4.25 36.39
N LEU A 163 -9.24 -4.03 35.23
CA LEU A 163 -7.86 -3.51 35.16
C LEU A 163 -7.75 -2.09 35.71
N VAL A 164 -8.70 -1.21 35.37
CA VAL A 164 -8.76 0.16 35.90
C VAL A 164 -9.01 0.14 37.41
N GLN A 165 -9.89 -0.73 37.91
CA GLN A 165 -10.11 -0.90 39.34
C GLN A 165 -8.82 -1.30 40.07
N ILE A 166 -8.07 -2.26 39.51
CA ILE A 166 -6.79 -2.69 40.08
C ILE A 166 -5.79 -1.54 40.06
N GLN A 167 -5.63 -0.85 38.92
CA GLN A 167 -4.69 0.25 38.75
C GLN A 167 -4.97 1.43 39.70
N GLN A 168 -6.25 1.74 39.98
CA GLN A 168 -6.63 2.78 40.93
C GLN A 168 -6.36 2.39 42.39
N SER A 169 -6.47 1.10 42.69
CA SER A 169 -6.30 0.58 44.05
C SER A 169 -4.83 0.37 44.41
N ASP A 170 -4.04 -0.14 43.46
CA ASP A 170 -2.60 -0.36 43.58
C ASP A 170 -1.90 -0.21 42.21
N PRO A 171 -1.30 0.95 41.93
CA PRO A 171 -0.55 1.18 40.69
C PRO A 171 0.70 0.30 40.53
N ALA A 172 1.22 -0.31 41.60
CA ALA A 172 2.40 -1.17 41.57
C ALA A 172 2.04 -2.66 41.38
N PHE A 173 0.75 -2.99 41.28
CA PHE A 173 0.30 -4.36 41.06
C PHE A 173 0.64 -4.84 39.65
N ARG A 174 1.64 -5.73 39.54
CA ARG A 174 2.05 -6.40 38.28
C ARG A 174 2.21 -5.42 37.11
N PRO A 175 3.12 -4.44 37.21
CA PRO A 175 3.12 -3.26 36.35
C PRO A 175 3.30 -3.61 34.87
N ASN A 176 4.15 -4.58 34.54
CA ASN A 176 4.40 -4.97 33.15
C ASN A 176 3.19 -5.72 32.55
N GLU A 177 2.67 -6.73 33.25
CA GLU A 177 1.51 -7.50 32.77
C GLU A 177 0.24 -6.65 32.71
N MET A 178 0.08 -5.71 33.65
CA MET A 178 -1.01 -4.74 33.65
C MET A 178 -0.93 -3.81 32.43
N GLN A 179 0.26 -3.28 32.13
CA GLN A 179 0.48 -2.43 30.96
C GLN A 179 0.16 -3.17 29.65
N GLU A 180 0.60 -4.42 29.52
CA GLU A 180 0.28 -5.27 28.36
C GLU A 180 -1.23 -5.53 28.22
N MET A 181 -1.90 -5.92 29.31
CA MET A 181 -3.33 -6.25 29.27
C MET A 181 -4.22 -5.01 29.06
N LEU A 182 -3.80 -3.86 29.58
CA LEU A 182 -4.45 -2.57 29.31
C LEU A 182 -4.28 -2.16 27.84
N PHE A 183 -3.07 -2.33 27.29
CA PHE A 183 -2.81 -2.08 25.87
C PHE A 183 -3.72 -2.93 24.99
N ASP A 184 -3.78 -4.24 25.23
CA ASP A 184 -4.64 -5.16 24.48
C ASP A 184 -6.12 -4.80 24.63
N ALA A 185 -6.56 -4.47 25.84
CA ALA A 185 -7.95 -4.06 26.07
C ALA A 185 -8.30 -2.78 25.30
N TYR A 186 -7.42 -1.77 25.30
CA TYR A 186 -7.64 -0.54 24.54
C TYR A 186 -7.65 -0.76 23.02
N VAL A 187 -6.72 -1.55 22.48
CA VAL A 187 -6.68 -1.86 21.03
C VAL A 187 -7.94 -2.60 20.59
N ASN A 188 -8.35 -3.64 21.33
CA ASN A 188 -9.53 -4.42 20.94
C ASN A 188 -10.84 -3.63 21.11
N LEU A 189 -10.94 -2.78 22.13
CA LEU A 189 -12.07 -1.86 22.26
C LEU A 189 -12.06 -0.81 21.15
N ALA A 190 -10.90 -0.29 20.75
CA ALA A 190 -10.80 0.67 19.65
C ALA A 190 -11.31 0.06 18.34
N LEU A 191 -10.94 -1.20 18.05
CA LEU A 191 -11.46 -1.96 16.92
C LEU A 191 -12.98 -2.18 17.01
N GLU A 192 -13.52 -2.48 18.19
CA GLU A 192 -14.98 -2.60 18.39
C GLU A 192 -15.70 -1.28 18.13
N ARG A 193 -15.15 -0.17 18.63
CA ARG A 193 -15.69 1.19 18.41
C ARG A 193 -15.62 1.59 16.94
N ASP A 194 -14.52 1.29 16.27
CA ASP A 194 -14.40 1.49 14.83
C ASP A 194 -15.49 0.69 14.09
N ASN A 195 -15.60 -0.61 14.33
CA ASN A 195 -16.63 -1.46 13.72
C ASN A 195 -18.08 -1.01 14.00
N THR A 196 -18.33 -0.39 15.16
CA THR A 196 -19.65 0.14 15.54
C THR A 196 -19.87 1.60 15.13
N ASN A 197 -18.93 2.17 14.37
CA ASN A 197 -18.96 3.54 13.84
C ASN A 197 -18.84 4.64 14.93
N ASP A 198 -18.30 4.29 16.10
CA ASP A 198 -17.96 5.21 17.18
C ASP A 198 -16.50 5.67 17.06
N LEU A 199 -16.21 6.38 15.96
CA LEU A 199 -14.85 6.68 15.52
C LEU A 199 -14.06 7.59 16.47
N GLN A 200 -14.74 8.52 17.15
CA GLN A 200 -14.09 9.42 18.09
C GLN A 200 -13.61 8.64 19.32
N GLU A 201 -14.43 7.71 19.82
CA GLU A 201 -14.03 6.83 20.92
C GLU A 201 -12.94 5.84 20.47
N ALA A 202 -12.99 5.35 19.23
CA ALA A 202 -11.94 4.50 18.67
C ALA A 202 -10.57 5.20 18.69
N VAL A 203 -10.49 6.45 18.24
CA VAL A 203 -9.25 7.25 18.30
C VAL A 203 -8.79 7.47 19.75
N ALA A 204 -9.72 7.80 20.65
CA ALA A 204 -9.39 8.03 22.06
C ALA A 204 -8.83 6.76 22.75
N LEU A 205 -9.36 5.58 22.39
CA LEU A 205 -8.86 4.29 22.87
C LEU A 205 -7.49 3.96 22.29
N TYR A 206 -7.26 4.22 20.99
CA TYR A 206 -5.94 4.06 20.40
C TYR A 206 -4.91 5.02 20.99
N ASP A 207 -5.28 6.26 21.32
CA ASP A 207 -4.40 7.21 22.00
C ASP A 207 -4.00 6.70 23.40
N LYS A 208 -4.94 6.08 24.14
CA LYS A 208 -4.64 5.41 25.42
C LYS A 208 -3.70 4.22 25.23
N ALA A 209 -3.88 3.41 24.18
CA ALA A 209 -2.97 2.33 23.85
C ALA A 209 -1.56 2.85 23.51
N LEU A 210 -1.45 3.89 22.69
CA LEU A 210 -0.17 4.50 22.30
C LEU A 210 0.54 5.19 23.46
N ALA A 211 -0.18 5.68 24.46
CA ALA A 211 0.41 6.17 25.71
C ALA A 211 1.11 5.05 26.50
N LEU A 212 0.60 3.81 26.43
CA LEU A 212 1.22 2.63 27.02
C LEU A 212 2.36 2.07 26.17
N ARG A 213 2.22 2.12 24.83
CA ARG A 213 3.25 1.62 23.89
C ARG A 213 3.42 2.57 22.70
N PRO A 214 4.30 3.60 22.82
CA PRO A 214 4.51 4.57 21.75
C PRO A 214 5.13 3.99 20.47
N THR A 215 5.79 2.83 20.55
CA THR A 215 6.46 2.18 19.42
C THR A 215 5.53 1.31 18.56
N ALA A 216 4.25 1.17 18.93
CA ALA A 216 3.25 0.40 18.18
C ALA A 216 2.87 1.12 16.85
N GLY A 217 3.66 0.90 15.80
CA GLY A 217 3.51 1.55 14.51
C GLY A 217 2.24 1.13 13.75
N ASP A 218 1.80 -0.11 13.94
CA ASP A 218 0.53 -0.64 13.44
C ASP A 218 -0.68 0.09 14.06
N VAL A 219 -0.73 0.19 15.39
CA VAL A 219 -1.79 0.91 16.12
C VAL A 219 -1.83 2.38 15.72
N ARG A 220 -0.65 3.01 15.55
CA ARG A 220 -0.54 4.40 15.08
C ARG A 220 -1.13 4.57 13.68
N ARG A 221 -0.86 3.64 12.76
CA ARG A 221 -1.43 3.68 11.40
C ARG A 221 -2.95 3.59 11.42
N GLU A 222 -3.53 2.64 12.16
CA GLU A 222 -4.99 2.48 12.27
C GLU A 222 -5.65 3.73 12.89
N ARG A 223 -5.05 4.27 13.95
CA ARG A 223 -5.49 5.50 14.60
C ARG A 223 -5.47 6.69 13.64
N ASP A 224 -4.39 6.87 12.89
CA ASP A 224 -4.25 7.97 11.93
C ASP A 224 -5.19 7.80 10.73
N LEU A 225 -5.50 6.57 10.32
CA LEU A 225 -6.50 6.26 9.30
C LEU A 225 -7.90 6.75 9.72
N ILE A 226 -8.33 6.39 10.95
CA ILE A 226 -9.62 6.83 11.50
C ILE A 226 -9.68 8.34 11.67
N ALA A 227 -8.60 8.96 12.17
CA ALA A 227 -8.53 10.40 12.37
C ALA A 227 -8.71 11.18 11.05
N ARG A 228 -8.05 10.73 9.98
CA ARG A 228 -8.22 11.32 8.64
C ARG A 228 -9.63 11.13 8.10
N TYR A 229 -10.22 9.95 8.32
CA TYR A 229 -11.59 9.70 7.90
C TYR A 229 -12.61 10.57 8.66
N LEU A 230 -12.37 10.84 9.95
CA LEU A 230 -13.16 11.81 10.73
C LEU A 230 -13.05 13.23 10.16
N GLU A 231 -11.87 13.66 9.70
CA GLU A 231 -11.71 14.96 9.01
C GLU A 231 -12.56 15.00 7.73
N VAL A 232 -12.58 13.92 6.96
CA VAL A 232 -13.42 13.79 5.76
C VAL A 232 -14.92 13.86 6.10
N LEU A 233 -15.35 13.24 7.21
CA LEU A 233 -16.75 13.31 7.66
C LEU A 233 -17.15 14.70 8.17
N ALA A 234 -16.21 15.45 8.74
CA ALA A 234 -16.45 16.80 9.25
C ALA A 234 -16.40 17.88 8.14
N ASP A 235 -15.83 17.56 6.98
CA ASP A 235 -15.72 18.47 5.86
C ASP A 235 -17.10 18.85 5.30
N THR A 236 -17.34 20.15 5.15
CA THR A 236 -18.57 20.69 4.58
C THR A 236 -18.58 20.65 3.05
N GLY A 237 -17.47 20.24 2.42
CA GLY A 237 -17.31 20.17 0.96
C GLY A 237 -17.06 21.54 0.30
N ALA A 238 -16.62 22.52 1.09
CA ALA A 238 -16.33 23.87 0.62
C ALA A 238 -15.13 23.89 -0.35
N ASP A 239 -14.07 23.13 -0.04
CA ASP A 239 -12.90 22.94 -0.90
C ASP A 239 -12.78 21.47 -1.34
N PRO A 240 -13.32 21.12 -2.53
CA PRO A 240 -13.27 19.76 -3.06
C PRO A 240 -11.85 19.23 -3.23
N SER A 241 -10.86 20.11 -3.47
CA SER A 241 -9.48 19.70 -3.67
C SER A 241 -8.87 19.19 -2.36
N ALA A 242 -9.21 19.79 -1.22
CA ALA A 242 -8.79 19.34 0.09
C ALA A 242 -9.43 17.99 0.45
N THR A 243 -10.73 17.84 0.19
CA THR A 243 -11.46 16.58 0.41
C THR A 243 -10.84 15.43 -0.41
N ILE A 244 -10.56 15.68 -1.70
CA ILE A 244 -9.95 14.69 -2.60
C ILE A 244 -8.56 14.27 -2.09
N ARG A 245 -7.70 15.23 -1.69
CA ARG A 245 -6.37 14.91 -1.15
C ARG A 245 -6.44 14.00 0.08
N GLN A 246 -7.35 14.28 1.02
CA GLN A 246 -7.50 13.46 2.23
C GLN A 246 -8.02 12.05 1.90
N LEU A 247 -9.04 11.95 1.05
CA LEU A 247 -9.58 10.67 0.59
C LEU A 247 -8.53 9.85 -0.17
N GLN A 248 -7.66 10.48 -0.98
CA GLN A 248 -6.56 9.80 -1.67
C GLN A 248 -5.52 9.23 -0.71
N MET A 249 -5.21 9.94 0.38
CA MET A 249 -4.28 9.44 1.40
C MET A 249 -4.84 8.20 2.11
N ILE A 250 -6.15 8.18 2.40
CA ILE A 250 -6.82 7.04 3.02
C ILE A 250 -6.89 5.88 2.02
N TYR A 251 -7.31 6.15 0.78
CA TYR A 251 -7.42 5.16 -0.30
C TYR A 251 -6.08 4.49 -0.64
N ALA A 252 -4.96 5.23 -0.55
CA ALA A 252 -3.63 4.67 -0.75
C ALA A 252 -3.17 3.72 0.37
N ILE A 253 -3.75 3.85 1.57
CA ILE A 253 -3.45 2.98 2.73
C ILE A 253 -4.37 1.77 2.72
N ASP A 254 -5.68 1.99 2.59
CA ASP A 254 -6.70 0.95 2.51
C ASP A 254 -7.87 1.41 1.62
N PRO A 255 -7.91 0.94 0.34
CA PRO A 255 -9.00 1.24 -0.59
C PRO A 255 -10.37 0.78 -0.10
N ASP A 256 -10.41 -0.33 0.63
CA ASP A 256 -11.63 -0.99 1.11
C ASP A 256 -12.09 -0.41 2.46
N TYR A 257 -11.38 0.59 2.99
CA TYR A 257 -11.73 1.20 4.26
C TYR A 257 -13.05 1.97 4.13
N ARG A 258 -14.12 1.33 4.62
CA ARG A 258 -15.48 1.88 4.67
C ARG A 258 -16.00 2.25 3.28
N ASP A 259 -16.36 3.51 3.08
CA ASP A 259 -16.90 4.05 1.83
C ASP A 259 -15.92 5.02 1.15
N VAL A 260 -14.62 4.92 1.45
CA VAL A 260 -13.58 5.82 0.92
C VAL A 260 -13.49 5.75 -0.59
N GLU A 261 -13.53 4.56 -1.19
CA GLU A 261 -13.55 4.39 -2.65
C GLU A 261 -14.72 5.16 -3.29
N GLU A 262 -15.95 4.92 -2.81
CA GLU A 262 -17.15 5.58 -3.32
C GLU A 262 -17.11 7.09 -3.08
N ARG A 263 -16.68 7.54 -1.89
CA ARG A 263 -16.55 8.97 -1.57
C ARG A 263 -15.53 9.66 -2.44
N LEU A 264 -14.39 9.02 -2.69
CA LEU A 264 -13.32 9.57 -3.53
C LEU A 264 -13.79 9.68 -4.98
N HIS A 265 -14.41 8.62 -5.50
CA HIS A 265 -15.06 8.63 -6.82
C HIS A 265 -16.06 9.80 -6.93
N GLN A 266 -16.99 9.93 -5.97
CA GLN A 266 -17.98 11.00 -5.98
C GLN A 266 -17.37 12.39 -5.80
N ALA A 267 -16.29 12.52 -5.02
CA ALA A 267 -15.61 13.79 -4.82
C ALA A 267 -15.01 14.31 -6.12
N HIS A 268 -14.32 13.44 -6.87
CA HIS A 268 -13.82 13.75 -8.22
C HIS A 268 -14.96 14.14 -9.17
N VAL A 269 -16.06 13.37 -9.20
CA VAL A 269 -17.22 13.70 -10.06
C VAL A 269 -17.83 15.06 -9.71
N ARG A 270 -18.05 15.36 -8.42
CA ARG A 270 -18.63 16.64 -7.99
C ARG A 270 -17.71 17.82 -8.31
N TYR A 271 -16.41 17.63 -8.17
CA TYR A 271 -15.45 18.67 -8.49
C TYR A 271 -15.36 18.93 -10.00
N ALA A 272 -15.35 17.86 -10.80
CA ALA A 272 -15.45 17.93 -12.25
C ALA A 272 -16.72 18.65 -12.71
N ASP A 273 -17.89 18.32 -12.13
CA ASP A 273 -19.16 18.98 -12.43
C ASP A 273 -19.12 20.50 -12.11
N ARG A 274 -18.44 20.89 -11.02
CA ARG A 274 -18.26 22.30 -10.65
C ARG A 274 -17.37 23.03 -11.66
N LEU A 275 -16.22 22.46 -11.99
CA LEU A 275 -15.29 23.02 -12.98
C LEU A 275 -15.96 23.15 -14.36
N ALA A 276 -16.75 22.16 -14.77
CA ALA A 276 -17.54 22.22 -15.99
C ALA A 276 -18.57 23.35 -15.95
N GLY A 277 -19.25 23.56 -14.82
CA GLY A 277 -20.17 24.68 -14.62
C GLY A 277 -19.48 26.06 -14.68
N ASP A 278 -18.22 26.13 -14.26
CA ASP A 278 -17.37 27.32 -14.31
C ASP A 278 -16.67 27.49 -15.68
N GLU A 279 -17.02 26.66 -16.67
CA GLU A 279 -16.42 26.59 -18.01
C GLU A 279 -14.91 26.25 -18.03
N ASP A 280 -14.37 25.70 -16.93
CA ASP A 280 -13.01 25.16 -16.84
C ASP A 280 -12.98 23.71 -17.35
N TRP A 281 -13.28 23.56 -18.65
CA TRP A 281 -13.56 22.28 -19.29
C TRP A 281 -12.37 21.32 -19.28
N CYS A 282 -11.13 21.83 -19.36
CA CYS A 282 -9.95 20.99 -19.37
C CYS A 282 -9.69 20.36 -17.99
N ARG A 283 -9.81 21.15 -16.92
CA ARG A 283 -9.67 20.61 -15.55
C ARG A 283 -10.87 19.74 -15.17
N ALA A 284 -12.06 20.05 -15.66
CA ALA A 284 -13.23 19.18 -15.50
C ALA A 284 -13.01 17.80 -16.13
N GLN A 285 -12.42 17.74 -17.33
CA GLN A 285 -12.07 16.48 -17.99
C GLN A 285 -11.09 15.64 -17.14
N ASP A 286 -10.05 16.27 -16.58
CA ASP A 286 -9.05 15.59 -15.75
C ASP A 286 -9.68 14.97 -14.50
N GLU A 287 -10.60 15.69 -13.85
CA GLU A 287 -11.31 15.20 -12.67
C GLU A 287 -12.31 14.07 -12.99
N TYR A 288 -13.01 14.12 -14.14
CA TYR A 288 -13.83 12.98 -14.59
C TYR A 288 -12.97 11.75 -14.92
N ASN A 289 -11.79 11.93 -15.49
CA ASN A 289 -10.82 10.85 -15.70
C ASN A 289 -10.38 10.23 -14.37
N ALA A 290 -10.05 11.06 -13.38
CA ALA A 290 -9.68 10.59 -12.05
C ALA A 290 -10.80 9.77 -11.39
N ALA A 291 -12.07 10.17 -11.54
CA ALA A 291 -13.22 9.38 -11.10
C ALA A 291 -13.30 8.02 -11.81
N LEU A 292 -13.21 7.99 -13.13
CA LEU A 292 -13.33 6.74 -13.93
C LEU A 292 -12.24 5.71 -13.63
N MET A 293 -11.10 6.15 -13.12
CA MET A 293 -10.01 5.28 -12.67
C MET A 293 -10.28 4.62 -11.31
N ILE A 294 -11.25 5.11 -10.54
CA ILE A 294 -11.70 4.53 -9.28
C ILE A 294 -12.87 3.59 -9.57
N ALA A 295 -13.90 4.09 -10.26
CA ALA A 295 -15.06 3.30 -10.63
C ALA A 295 -15.54 3.65 -12.04
N SER A 296 -15.78 2.61 -12.86
CA SER A 296 -16.29 2.80 -14.21
C SER A 296 -17.76 3.21 -14.19
N SER A 297 -18.10 4.26 -14.93
CA SER A 297 -19.48 4.74 -15.07
C SER A 297 -19.72 5.26 -16.48
N PRO A 298 -20.64 4.64 -17.27
CA PRO A 298 -20.97 5.11 -18.61
C PRO A 298 -21.46 6.56 -18.65
N THR A 299 -22.13 7.01 -17.58
CA THR A 299 -22.59 8.39 -17.44
C THR A 299 -21.41 9.36 -17.28
N ILE A 300 -20.39 8.98 -16.50
CA ILE A 300 -19.20 9.81 -16.28
C ILE A 300 -18.31 9.82 -17.53
N VAL A 301 -18.24 8.71 -18.27
CA VAL A 301 -17.60 8.65 -19.60
C VAL A 301 -18.20 9.70 -20.54
N ALA A 302 -19.53 9.78 -20.63
CA ALA A 302 -20.19 10.76 -21.47
C ALA A 302 -19.91 12.21 -21.04
N LYS A 303 -19.86 12.47 -19.72
CA LYS A 303 -19.51 13.80 -19.18
C LYS A 303 -18.06 14.19 -19.50
N ARG A 304 -17.12 13.27 -19.35
CA ARG A 304 -15.72 13.45 -19.73
C ARG A 304 -15.59 13.81 -21.22
N ASP A 305 -16.24 13.06 -22.09
CA ASP A 305 -16.15 13.27 -23.54
C ASP A 305 -16.75 14.63 -23.96
N ALA A 306 -17.82 15.04 -23.29
CA ALA A 306 -18.40 16.37 -23.46
C ALA A 306 -17.42 17.47 -23.00
N ALA A 307 -16.81 17.31 -21.82
CA ALA A 307 -15.81 18.25 -21.30
C ALA A 307 -14.57 18.34 -22.21
N GLN A 308 -14.09 17.20 -22.73
CA GLN A 308 -12.98 17.14 -23.69
C GLN A 308 -13.29 17.92 -24.97
N THR A 309 -14.50 17.76 -25.51
CA THR A 309 -14.93 18.50 -26.71
C THR A 309 -14.92 20.01 -26.46
N GLN A 310 -15.43 20.46 -25.30
CA GLN A 310 -15.44 21.87 -24.93
C GLN A 310 -14.04 22.42 -24.65
N CYS A 311 -13.17 21.65 -24.01
CA CYS A 311 -11.76 22.01 -23.80
C CYS A 311 -11.05 22.26 -25.14
N GLN A 312 -11.26 21.39 -26.14
CA GLN A 312 -10.70 21.56 -27.48
C GLN A 312 -11.25 22.81 -28.20
N LEU A 313 -12.54 23.08 -28.07
CA LEU A 313 -13.17 24.27 -28.66
C LEU A 313 -12.68 25.57 -27.99
N ALA A 314 -12.52 25.58 -26.67
CA ALA A 314 -11.97 26.72 -25.94
C ALA A 314 -10.51 27.01 -26.37
N ALA A 315 -9.70 25.95 -26.51
CA ALA A 315 -8.33 26.05 -27.03
C ALA A 315 -8.31 26.58 -28.48
N ALA A 316 -9.21 26.13 -29.35
CA ALA A 316 -9.33 26.59 -30.73
C ALA A 316 -9.86 28.05 -30.84
N ALA A 317 -10.73 28.49 -29.93
CA ALA A 317 -11.26 29.85 -29.88
C ALA A 317 -10.19 30.87 -29.45
N GLN A 318 -9.30 30.49 -28.52
CA GLN A 318 -8.11 31.29 -28.18
C GLN A 318 -7.15 31.44 -29.37
N MET A 319 -7.07 30.43 -30.24
CA MET A 319 -6.26 30.49 -31.47
C MET A 319 -6.91 31.31 -32.60
N SER A 320 -8.25 31.38 -32.68
CA SER A 320 -8.96 32.13 -33.71
C SER A 320 -9.14 33.62 -33.38
N GLY A 321 -9.15 33.99 -32.10
CA GLY A 321 -9.14 35.39 -31.64
C GLY A 321 -7.84 36.15 -31.99
N ALA A 322 -6.76 35.45 -32.32
CA ALA A 322 -5.50 36.05 -32.76
C ALA A 322 -5.50 36.52 -34.23
N VAL A 323 -6.57 36.25 -35.00
CA VAL A 323 -6.60 36.46 -36.47
C VAL A 323 -7.19 37.83 -36.87
N ALA A 324 -7.68 38.65 -35.92
CA ALA A 324 -8.27 39.97 -36.21
C ALA A 324 -7.34 41.17 -35.99
N GLY A 325 -6.01 40.95 -35.95
CA GLY A 325 -5.00 41.99 -35.96
C GLY A 325 -4.19 41.94 -37.25
N ALA A 326 -4.19 43.04 -38.00
CA ALA A 326 -3.61 43.17 -39.33
C ALA A 326 -2.21 42.56 -39.48
N VAL A 327 -2.02 41.84 -40.59
CA VAL A 327 -0.74 41.40 -41.14
C VAL A 327 0.14 42.64 -41.36
N THR A 328 0.91 42.98 -40.35
CA THR A 328 2.22 43.58 -40.55
C THR A 328 3.20 42.45 -40.40
N THR A 329 4.01 42.25 -41.43
CA THR A 329 5.19 41.39 -41.40
C THR A 329 6.18 41.99 -40.40
N GLU A 330 5.90 41.81 -39.12
CA GLU A 330 6.91 41.76 -38.08
C GLU A 330 7.04 40.30 -37.67
N THR A 331 8.25 39.81 -37.86
CA THR A 331 8.73 38.51 -37.43
C THR A 331 8.57 38.43 -35.92
N MET A 332 7.43 37.93 -35.43
CA MET A 332 7.27 37.68 -34.00
C MET A 332 8.16 36.51 -33.57
N PRO A 333 8.86 36.65 -32.44
CA PRO A 333 9.92 35.74 -32.08
C PRO A 333 9.30 34.40 -31.73
N ALA A 334 9.92 33.32 -32.21
CA ALA A 334 9.78 32.03 -31.57
C ALA A 334 9.94 32.27 -30.06
N VAL A 335 8.96 31.88 -29.25
CA VAL A 335 9.20 31.66 -27.82
C VAL A 335 10.06 30.41 -27.74
N ARG A 336 11.32 30.57 -28.16
CA ARG A 336 12.43 29.79 -27.66
C ARG A 336 12.52 30.22 -26.22
N THR A 337 11.99 29.40 -25.32
CA THR A 337 12.64 29.31 -24.03
C THR A 337 14.06 28.87 -24.36
N ASN A 338 14.98 29.84 -24.47
CA ASN A 338 16.40 29.54 -24.37
C ASN A 338 16.56 28.91 -22.99
N VAL A 339 16.38 27.60 -22.90
CA VAL A 339 16.96 26.80 -21.84
C VAL A 339 18.44 27.08 -22.03
N SER A 340 19.01 27.88 -21.12
CA SER A 340 20.45 28.10 -21.12
C SER A 340 21.09 26.75 -20.85
N THR A 341 21.52 26.07 -21.91
CA THR A 341 22.22 24.78 -21.86
C THR A 341 23.67 24.92 -21.41
N SER A 342 24.05 26.07 -20.86
CA SER A 342 25.37 26.25 -20.26
C SER A 342 25.47 25.41 -18.99
N GLY A 343 25.97 24.17 -19.10
CA GLY A 343 26.39 23.34 -17.98
C GLY A 343 25.55 22.07 -17.73
N GLY A 344 24.40 21.90 -18.37
CA GLY A 344 23.55 20.70 -18.25
C GLY A 344 24.08 19.49 -19.04
N PRO A 345 23.45 18.30 -18.89
CA PRO A 345 23.83 17.10 -19.64
C PRO A 345 23.54 17.25 -21.14
N THR A 346 24.38 16.62 -21.97
CA THR A 346 24.28 16.69 -23.44
C THR A 346 24.38 15.34 -24.13
N VAL A 347 24.22 14.25 -23.37
CA VAL A 347 24.49 12.88 -23.85
C VAL A 347 23.29 11.99 -23.57
N GLY A 348 23.00 11.14 -24.55
CA GLY A 348 22.06 10.04 -24.41
C GLY A 348 20.61 10.42 -24.68
N ARG A 349 19.73 9.47 -24.36
CA ARG A 349 18.29 9.56 -24.48
C ARG A 349 17.62 9.13 -23.18
N ILE A 350 16.56 9.82 -22.83
CA ILE A 350 15.70 9.46 -21.71
C ILE A 350 14.44 8.80 -22.27
N LEU A 351 14.19 7.57 -21.85
CA LEU A 351 12.92 6.87 -22.05
C LEU A 351 12.08 7.08 -20.80
N TYR A 352 10.84 7.51 -20.97
CA TYR A 352 9.92 7.68 -19.85
C TYR A 352 8.52 7.26 -20.25
N SER A 353 7.72 6.86 -19.27
CA SER A 353 6.30 6.60 -19.48
C SER A 353 5.43 7.70 -18.89
N ALA A 354 4.37 8.07 -19.59
CA ALA A 354 3.35 9.00 -19.12
C ALA A 354 1.99 8.62 -19.72
N VAL A 355 0.90 9.04 -19.10
CA VAL A 355 -0.45 8.91 -19.65
C VAL A 355 -0.70 10.03 -20.64
N ASP A 356 -1.15 9.69 -21.85
CA ASP A 356 -1.64 10.70 -22.77
C ASP A 356 -2.96 11.30 -22.23
N PRO A 357 -3.02 12.62 -21.93
CA PRO A 357 -4.22 13.25 -21.36
C PRO A 357 -5.43 13.21 -22.30
N ILE A 358 -5.20 13.02 -23.60
CA ILE A 358 -6.28 12.96 -24.60
C ILE A 358 -6.92 11.58 -24.62
N SER A 359 -6.12 10.52 -24.74
CA SER A 359 -6.62 9.15 -24.85
C SER A 359 -6.76 8.41 -23.51
N GLY A 360 -6.13 8.91 -22.45
CA GLY A 360 -6.01 8.22 -21.16
C GLY A 360 -5.11 6.98 -21.20
N ARG A 361 -4.40 6.74 -22.30
CA ARG A 361 -3.54 5.55 -22.47
C ARG A 361 -2.12 5.87 -22.06
N SER A 362 -1.50 4.94 -21.33
CA SER A 362 -0.08 5.04 -21.01
C SER A 362 0.76 4.84 -22.28
N GLN A 363 1.80 5.64 -22.43
CA GLN A 363 2.72 5.60 -23.54
C GLN A 363 4.16 5.70 -23.03
N VAL A 364 5.08 5.04 -23.73
CA VAL A 364 6.52 5.23 -23.55
C VAL A 364 7.01 6.20 -24.61
N LEU A 365 7.71 7.24 -24.18
CA LEU A 365 8.30 8.27 -25.03
C LEU A 365 9.83 8.24 -24.94
N SER A 366 10.48 8.77 -25.98
CA SER A 366 11.92 8.95 -26.07
C SER A 366 12.26 10.41 -26.26
N LEU A 367 13.15 10.92 -25.41
CA LEU A 367 13.65 12.29 -25.42
C LEU A 367 15.17 12.28 -25.62
N ALA A 368 15.67 12.98 -26.64
CA ALA A 368 17.11 13.20 -26.79
C ALA A 368 17.58 14.28 -25.82
N VAL A 369 18.69 14.04 -25.11
CA VAL A 369 19.22 14.98 -24.11
C VAL A 369 20.20 15.95 -24.75
N GLY A 370 20.07 17.24 -24.45
CA GLY A 370 20.93 18.30 -24.98
C GLY A 370 20.68 18.67 -26.45
N LYS A 371 19.60 18.17 -27.04
CA LYS A 371 19.13 18.53 -28.37
C LYS A 371 17.82 19.31 -28.26
N ASP A 372 17.60 20.24 -29.18
CA ASP A 372 16.33 20.98 -29.31
C ASP A 372 15.31 20.11 -30.05
N GLU A 373 14.99 18.95 -29.47
CA GLU A 373 14.08 17.94 -30.01
C GLU A 373 12.98 17.63 -28.99
N THR A 374 11.74 17.55 -29.44
CA THR A 374 10.61 17.14 -28.60
C THR A 374 10.58 15.63 -28.39
N ALA A 375 10.09 15.16 -27.24
CA ALA A 375 9.93 13.74 -26.99
C ALA A 375 9.00 13.09 -28.02
N GLN A 376 9.36 11.88 -28.48
CA GLN A 376 8.60 11.12 -29.47
C GLN A 376 8.01 9.86 -28.84
N VAL A 377 6.76 9.55 -29.16
CA VAL A 377 6.11 8.31 -28.70
C VAL A 377 6.78 7.10 -29.36
N LEU A 378 7.25 6.16 -28.56
CA LEU A 378 7.79 4.88 -29.00
C LEU A 378 6.73 3.77 -28.96
N LEU A 379 5.98 3.68 -27.86
CA LEU A 379 5.00 2.63 -27.63
C LEU A 379 3.74 3.17 -26.97
N GLN A 380 2.60 2.63 -27.38
CA GLN A 380 1.30 2.81 -26.75
C GLN A 380 0.99 1.61 -25.84
N ASP A 381 0.13 1.82 -24.84
CA ASP A 381 -0.18 0.85 -23.77
C ASP A 381 1.06 0.28 -23.07
N ALA A 382 2.05 1.14 -22.81
CA ALA A 382 3.33 0.74 -22.26
C ALA A 382 3.73 1.65 -21.10
N ALA A 383 4.38 1.07 -20.09
CA ALA A 383 4.94 1.79 -18.96
C ALA A 383 6.27 1.18 -18.47
N GLN A 384 7.02 1.93 -17.66
CA GLN A 384 8.23 1.44 -16.97
C GLN A 384 9.28 0.84 -17.92
N PRO A 385 9.80 1.65 -18.88
CA PRO A 385 10.74 1.18 -19.89
C PRO A 385 12.13 0.86 -19.30
N ALA A 386 12.77 -0.19 -19.80
CA ALA A 386 14.20 -0.46 -19.58
C ALA A 386 14.84 -1.00 -20.86
N LEU A 387 15.79 -0.26 -21.43
CA LEU A 387 16.46 -0.67 -22.66
C LEU A 387 17.63 -1.59 -22.34
N ARG A 388 17.77 -2.67 -23.11
CA ARG A 388 18.94 -3.54 -23.06
C ARG A 388 20.18 -2.75 -23.47
N LYS A 389 21.32 -3.05 -22.84
CA LYS A 389 22.57 -2.27 -23.01
C LYS A 389 23.06 -2.17 -24.46
N ASP A 390 22.77 -3.15 -25.29
CA ASP A 390 23.12 -3.17 -26.71
C ASP A 390 22.16 -2.34 -27.58
N GLY A 391 21.11 -1.77 -27.00
CA GLY A 391 20.07 -1.00 -27.69
C GLY A 391 19.02 -1.84 -28.41
N GLY A 392 19.21 -3.16 -28.52
CA GLY A 392 18.42 -4.01 -29.43
C GLY A 392 17.06 -4.45 -28.90
N ARG A 393 16.77 -4.27 -27.60
CA ARG A 393 15.48 -4.66 -27.04
C ARG A 393 15.07 -3.85 -25.82
N LEU A 394 13.90 -3.24 -25.88
CA LEU A 394 13.22 -2.62 -24.76
C LEU A 394 12.43 -3.68 -23.99
N VAL A 395 12.48 -3.67 -22.66
CA VAL A 395 11.51 -4.38 -21.81
C VAL A 395 10.62 -3.34 -21.13
N PHE A 396 9.33 -3.64 -20.98
CA PHE A 396 8.36 -2.71 -20.42
C PHE A 396 7.16 -3.46 -19.82
N ARG A 397 6.41 -2.76 -18.97
CA ARG A 397 5.09 -3.19 -18.49
C ARG A 397 4.05 -2.92 -19.56
N ASN A 398 3.47 -3.98 -20.11
CA ASN A 398 2.40 -3.93 -21.10
C ASN A 398 1.05 -3.76 -20.40
N LEU A 399 0.30 -2.75 -20.83
CA LEU A 399 -1.00 -2.36 -20.29
C LEU A 399 -2.14 -2.63 -21.28
N ARG A 400 -1.82 -3.22 -22.43
CA ARG A 400 -2.82 -3.62 -23.41
C ARG A 400 -3.64 -4.76 -22.83
N SER A 401 -4.96 -4.63 -22.82
CA SER A 401 -5.87 -5.52 -22.08
C SER A 401 -5.74 -7.01 -22.43
N ASP A 402 -5.32 -7.35 -23.64
CA ASP A 402 -5.10 -8.73 -24.11
C ASP A 402 -3.67 -9.25 -23.88
N GLN A 403 -2.72 -8.36 -23.53
CA GLN A 403 -1.29 -8.65 -23.43
C GLN A 403 -0.63 -8.13 -22.15
N MET A 404 -1.41 -7.89 -21.11
CA MET A 404 -0.90 -7.41 -19.83
C MET A 404 0.23 -8.27 -19.25
N GLY A 405 1.12 -7.61 -18.51
CA GLY A 405 2.32 -8.18 -17.91
C GLY A 405 3.60 -7.59 -18.49
N ILE A 406 4.68 -8.36 -18.55
CA ILE A 406 5.97 -7.89 -19.08
C ILE A 406 6.10 -8.28 -20.55
N SER A 407 6.49 -7.32 -21.38
CA SER A 407 6.73 -7.51 -22.81
C SER A 407 8.06 -6.89 -23.24
N GLY A 408 8.61 -7.42 -24.33
CA GLY A 408 9.77 -6.91 -25.03
C GLY A 408 9.37 -6.29 -26.37
N TYR A 409 10.11 -5.26 -26.78
CA TYR A 409 9.99 -4.60 -28.07
C TYR A 409 11.37 -4.40 -28.68
N ASP A 410 11.57 -4.84 -29.91
CA ASP A 410 12.75 -4.55 -30.72
C ASP A 410 12.49 -3.28 -31.54
N PRO A 411 13.21 -2.17 -31.29
CA PRO A 411 13.00 -0.92 -32.01
C PRO A 411 13.33 -0.97 -33.50
N ASP A 412 14.23 -1.86 -33.92
CA ASP A 412 14.71 -1.93 -35.30
C ASP A 412 13.77 -2.78 -36.16
N SER A 413 13.31 -3.92 -35.64
CA SER A 413 12.42 -4.83 -36.36
C SER A 413 10.93 -4.60 -36.08
N GLY A 414 10.60 -3.86 -35.01
CA GLY A 414 9.23 -3.72 -34.51
C GLY A 414 8.68 -4.97 -33.81
N LEU A 415 9.52 -5.98 -33.57
CA LEU A 415 9.10 -7.26 -32.98
C LEU A 415 8.64 -7.08 -31.54
N LEU A 416 7.43 -7.56 -31.23
CA LEU A 416 6.88 -7.62 -29.88
C LEU A 416 6.94 -9.05 -29.34
N ILE A 417 7.47 -9.22 -28.12
CA ILE A 417 7.58 -10.51 -27.44
C ILE A 417 6.89 -10.40 -26.09
N ARG A 418 5.99 -11.33 -25.76
CA ARG A 418 5.38 -11.39 -24.42
C ARG A 418 6.22 -12.30 -23.52
N PHE A 419 6.67 -11.76 -22.39
CA PHE A 419 7.49 -12.48 -21.40
C PHE A 419 6.65 -13.03 -20.24
N SER A 420 5.70 -12.24 -19.72
CA SER A 420 4.80 -12.68 -18.66
C SER A 420 3.34 -12.31 -18.96
N THR A 421 2.43 -12.91 -18.21
CA THR A 421 0.98 -12.74 -18.38
C THR A 421 0.26 -12.11 -17.19
N PHE A 422 0.97 -11.81 -16.10
CA PHE A 422 0.39 -11.30 -14.86
C PHE A 422 0.38 -9.78 -14.85
N VAL A 423 -0.77 -9.18 -14.53
CA VAL A 423 -0.98 -7.72 -14.59
C VAL A 423 -0.22 -6.97 -13.50
N GLU A 424 0.10 -7.69 -12.43
CA GLU A 424 0.86 -7.27 -11.25
C GLU A 424 2.36 -7.19 -11.53
N ASP A 425 2.84 -7.78 -12.62
CA ASP A 425 4.26 -7.75 -12.95
C ASP A 425 4.68 -6.35 -13.41
N MET A 426 5.72 -5.80 -12.79
CA MET A 426 6.14 -4.42 -12.99
C MET A 426 7.63 -4.19 -12.74
N LEU A 427 8.10 -3.01 -13.14
CA LEU A 427 9.47 -2.52 -12.97
C LEU A 427 10.53 -3.49 -13.51
N PRO A 428 10.44 -3.87 -14.81
CA PRO A 428 11.39 -4.80 -15.40
C PRO A 428 12.77 -4.16 -15.60
N SER A 429 13.83 -4.95 -15.46
CA SER A 429 15.22 -4.53 -15.69
C SER A 429 16.05 -5.67 -16.28
N TRP A 430 16.99 -5.34 -17.18
CA TRP A 430 17.85 -6.30 -17.86
C TRP A 430 19.13 -6.59 -17.09
N ASN A 431 19.56 -7.85 -17.05
CA ASN A 431 20.91 -8.16 -16.65
C ASN A 431 21.96 -7.68 -17.69
N ALA A 432 23.22 -7.64 -17.26
CA ALA A 432 24.34 -7.16 -18.07
C ALA A 432 24.48 -7.87 -19.44
N GLN A 433 24.21 -9.17 -19.49
CA GLN A 433 24.30 -9.98 -20.72
C GLN A 433 23.07 -9.84 -21.61
N GLY A 434 21.99 -9.22 -21.13
CA GLY A 434 20.78 -8.99 -21.91
C GLY A 434 19.98 -10.26 -22.21
N ASN A 435 20.14 -11.30 -21.39
CA ASN A 435 19.47 -12.60 -21.54
C ASN A 435 18.56 -12.96 -20.35
N ARG A 436 18.56 -12.15 -19.28
CA ARG A 436 17.65 -12.27 -18.14
C ARG A 436 16.99 -10.95 -17.80
N ILE A 437 15.80 -11.06 -17.22
CA ILE A 437 14.98 -9.94 -16.76
C ILE A 437 14.68 -10.16 -15.27
N VAL A 438 14.81 -9.11 -14.46
CA VAL A 438 14.27 -9.04 -13.10
C VAL A 438 13.06 -8.11 -13.09
N PHE A 439 12.06 -8.41 -12.26
CA PHE A 439 10.86 -7.59 -12.12
C PHE A 439 10.18 -7.87 -10.76
N ALA A 440 9.33 -6.94 -10.31
CA ALA A 440 8.52 -7.09 -9.10
C ALA A 440 7.13 -7.62 -9.45
N SER A 441 6.51 -8.35 -8.52
CA SER A 441 5.14 -8.86 -8.69
C SER A 441 4.47 -9.14 -7.35
N ASN A 442 3.15 -8.90 -7.30
CA ASN A 442 2.26 -9.29 -6.20
C ASN A 442 1.19 -10.30 -6.68
N ARG A 443 1.49 -11.07 -7.75
CA ARG A 443 0.55 -12.00 -8.41
C ARG A 443 -0.05 -13.09 -7.52
N GLU A 444 0.57 -13.36 -6.37
CA GLU A 444 0.11 -14.39 -5.42
C GLU A 444 -1.12 -13.94 -4.63
N GLY A 445 -1.47 -12.64 -4.67
CA GLY A 445 -2.68 -12.09 -4.03
C GLY A 445 -2.62 -12.04 -2.50
N ASP A 446 -1.46 -12.31 -1.90
CA ASP A 446 -1.24 -12.31 -0.46
C ASP A 446 -0.68 -10.97 0.07
N ARG A 447 -0.75 -9.92 -0.76
CA ARG A 447 -0.27 -8.56 -0.46
C ARG A 447 1.23 -8.48 -0.15
N ARG A 448 2.02 -9.48 -0.56
CA ARG A 448 3.48 -9.49 -0.42
C ARG A 448 4.14 -9.37 -1.78
N TRP A 449 4.90 -8.31 -1.95
CA TRP A 449 5.71 -8.12 -3.13
C TRP A 449 6.90 -9.06 -3.17
N ARG A 450 7.19 -9.56 -4.36
CA ARG A 450 8.29 -10.47 -4.62
C ARG A 450 9.06 -10.01 -5.84
N ILE A 451 10.35 -10.26 -5.81
CA ILE A 451 11.25 -10.12 -6.94
C ILE A 451 11.27 -11.45 -7.69
N TYR A 452 11.02 -11.41 -8.99
CA TYR A 452 11.13 -12.56 -9.89
C TYR A 452 12.27 -12.34 -10.88
N THR A 453 12.90 -13.43 -11.30
CA THR A 453 13.84 -13.43 -12.43
C THR A 453 13.39 -14.40 -13.51
N MET A 454 13.71 -14.11 -14.77
CA MET A 454 13.40 -15.00 -15.89
C MET A 454 14.42 -14.90 -17.01
N TRP A 455 14.47 -15.93 -17.87
CA TRP A 455 15.21 -15.89 -19.12
C TRP A 455 14.39 -15.23 -20.22
N ALA A 456 15.00 -14.32 -20.98
CA ALA A 456 14.32 -13.52 -21.99
C ALA A 456 13.92 -14.29 -23.26
N GLU A 457 14.30 -15.56 -23.39
CA GLU A 457 13.92 -16.41 -24.53
C GLU A 457 13.02 -17.58 -24.09
N GLU A 458 12.64 -17.64 -22.81
CA GLU A 458 11.79 -18.69 -22.26
C GLU A 458 10.43 -18.13 -21.81
N LYS A 459 9.34 -18.80 -22.21
CA LYS A 459 7.99 -18.50 -21.72
C LYS A 459 7.73 -19.20 -20.40
N ASN A 460 8.35 -18.73 -19.32
CA ASN A 460 8.29 -19.40 -18.01
C ASN A 460 7.70 -18.54 -16.87
N ASN A 461 7.17 -17.34 -17.16
CA ASN A 461 6.60 -16.40 -16.18
C ASN A 461 7.53 -15.99 -15.01
N GLY A 462 8.80 -16.40 -15.05
CA GLY A 462 9.80 -16.17 -14.02
C GLY A 462 9.68 -17.04 -12.78
N SER A 463 10.77 -17.10 -12.04
CA SER A 463 10.89 -17.77 -10.74
C SER A 463 11.09 -16.74 -9.64
N MET A 464 10.40 -16.94 -8.51
CA MET A 464 10.56 -16.09 -7.34
C MET A 464 12.01 -16.17 -6.83
N LEU A 465 12.63 -15.01 -6.62
CA LEU A 465 13.96 -14.86 -6.07
C LEU A 465 13.90 -14.56 -4.57
N THR A 466 13.16 -13.52 -4.18
CA THR A 466 13.05 -13.06 -2.79
C THR A 466 11.83 -12.16 -2.59
N PHE A 467 11.49 -11.82 -1.34
CA PHE A 467 10.49 -10.79 -1.05
C PHE A 467 11.09 -9.39 -1.27
N GLY A 468 10.31 -8.50 -1.87
CA GLY A 468 10.74 -7.12 -2.14
C GLY A 468 10.10 -6.50 -3.38
N GLU A 469 10.46 -5.24 -3.63
CA GLU A 469 9.91 -4.35 -4.63
C GLU A 469 11.01 -3.62 -5.41
N SER A 470 10.63 -2.99 -6.53
CA SER A 470 11.47 -2.05 -7.29
C SER A 470 12.89 -2.56 -7.61
N PRO A 471 13.05 -3.74 -8.25
CA PRO A 471 14.36 -4.27 -8.54
C PRO A 471 15.03 -3.52 -9.69
N ASN A 472 16.35 -3.43 -9.64
CA ASN A 472 17.19 -2.95 -10.73
C ASN A 472 18.45 -3.83 -10.83
N TRP A 473 18.69 -4.40 -12.01
CA TRP A 473 19.85 -5.25 -12.21
C TRP A 473 21.10 -4.41 -12.46
N HIS A 474 22.21 -4.81 -11.87
CA HIS A 474 23.51 -4.20 -12.07
C HIS A 474 23.94 -4.27 -13.56
N PRO A 475 24.51 -3.19 -14.12
CA PRO A 475 24.79 -3.08 -15.57
C PRO A 475 25.93 -3.97 -16.09
N THR A 476 26.73 -4.55 -15.19
CA THR A 476 27.91 -5.38 -15.54
C THR A 476 28.11 -6.63 -14.70
N ALA A 477 27.32 -6.85 -13.64
CA ALA A 477 27.55 -7.91 -12.66
C ALA A 477 26.25 -8.65 -12.35
N ASP A 478 26.36 -9.87 -11.82
CA ASP A 478 25.19 -10.62 -11.36
C ASP A 478 24.78 -10.18 -9.94
N LEU A 479 24.22 -8.97 -9.88
CA LEU A 479 23.78 -8.33 -8.66
C LEU A 479 22.52 -7.51 -8.95
N ILE A 480 21.53 -7.60 -8.09
CA ILE A 480 20.25 -6.88 -8.19
C ILE A 480 20.14 -6.02 -6.95
N VAL A 481 19.84 -4.73 -7.12
CA VAL A 481 19.41 -3.87 -6.00
C VAL A 481 17.89 -3.84 -5.97
N TYR A 482 17.29 -3.84 -4.79
CA TYR A 482 15.84 -3.85 -4.61
C TYR A 482 15.46 -3.24 -3.26
N ARG A 483 14.19 -2.86 -3.10
CA ARG A 483 13.61 -2.49 -1.80
C ARG A 483 13.12 -3.75 -1.11
N GLY A 484 13.54 -4.01 0.12
CA GLY A 484 13.17 -5.23 0.83
C GLY A 484 13.48 -5.18 2.32
N CYS A 485 13.33 -6.32 2.97
CA CYS A 485 13.65 -6.52 4.39
C CYS A 485 14.51 -7.78 4.57
N ASP A 486 15.13 -7.92 5.74
CA ASP A 486 15.77 -9.19 6.11
C ASP A 486 14.75 -10.33 6.34
N GLU A 487 15.24 -11.55 6.56
CA GLU A 487 14.38 -12.74 6.76
C GLU A 487 13.37 -12.60 7.90
N SER A 488 13.67 -11.75 8.89
CA SER A 488 12.78 -11.47 10.03
C SER A 488 11.72 -10.40 9.74
N GLY A 489 11.84 -9.67 8.62
CA GLY A 489 10.96 -8.55 8.27
C GLY A 489 11.24 -7.25 9.03
N ASN A 490 12.24 -7.21 9.92
CA ASN A 490 12.46 -6.10 10.85
C ASN A 490 13.43 -5.03 10.33
N ARG A 491 14.32 -5.38 9.39
CA ARG A 491 15.31 -4.45 8.84
C ARG A 491 15.05 -4.19 7.37
N CYS A 492 14.23 -3.18 7.10
CA CYS A 492 13.85 -2.79 5.75
C CYS A 492 14.66 -1.61 5.19
N GLY A 493 14.79 -1.56 3.87
CA GLY A 493 15.48 -0.52 3.13
C GLY A 493 15.90 -1.04 1.76
N LEU A 494 17.02 -0.54 1.24
CA LEU A 494 17.61 -1.08 0.02
C LEU A 494 18.51 -2.26 0.33
N TRP A 495 18.41 -3.31 -0.48
CA TRP A 495 19.19 -4.54 -0.39
C TRP A 495 19.79 -4.89 -1.75
N THR A 496 20.88 -5.64 -1.72
CA THR A 496 21.48 -6.26 -2.90
C THR A 496 21.43 -7.77 -2.80
N ILE A 497 21.24 -8.48 -3.91
CA ILE A 497 21.21 -9.95 -3.97
C ILE A 497 21.70 -10.44 -5.34
N SER A 498 22.34 -11.61 -5.41
CA SER A 498 22.68 -12.28 -6.67
C SER A 498 21.46 -13.04 -7.23
N ALA A 499 21.43 -13.32 -8.53
CA ALA A 499 20.26 -13.95 -9.15
C ALA A 499 20.03 -15.42 -8.75
N ASP A 500 20.99 -16.04 -8.07
CA ASP A 500 20.85 -17.35 -7.43
C ASP A 500 20.36 -17.29 -5.97
N GLY A 501 20.07 -16.08 -5.46
CA GLY A 501 19.64 -15.83 -4.09
C GLY A 501 20.78 -15.65 -3.09
N SER A 502 22.03 -15.81 -3.51
CA SER A 502 23.20 -15.62 -2.65
C SER A 502 23.56 -14.13 -2.48
N ASN A 503 24.53 -13.86 -1.60
CA ASN A 503 25.09 -12.52 -1.37
C ASN A 503 24.07 -11.44 -1.01
N ALA A 504 22.97 -11.81 -0.35
CA ALA A 504 22.00 -10.87 0.17
C ALA A 504 22.67 -9.94 1.20
N ALA A 505 22.63 -8.64 0.96
CA ALA A 505 23.25 -7.65 1.83
C ALA A 505 22.45 -6.34 1.87
N GLN A 506 22.29 -5.78 3.07
CA GLN A 506 21.66 -4.49 3.26
C GLN A 506 22.55 -3.37 2.73
N LEU A 507 21.96 -2.43 1.99
CA LEU A 507 22.59 -1.23 1.44
C LEU A 507 22.13 0.03 2.17
N THR A 508 20.85 0.13 2.53
CA THR A 508 20.32 1.20 3.39
C THR A 508 19.33 0.64 4.43
N ALA A 509 19.08 1.40 5.50
CA ALA A 509 18.22 0.99 6.61
C ALA A 509 16.94 1.84 6.77
N THR A 510 16.54 2.57 5.73
CA THR A 510 15.33 3.38 5.74
C THR A 510 14.24 2.67 4.91
N PRO A 511 13.13 2.20 5.52
CA PRO A 511 12.11 1.40 4.84
C PRO A 511 11.39 2.08 3.66
N ALA A 512 11.43 3.41 3.62
CA ALA A 512 10.81 4.22 2.57
C ALA A 512 11.76 4.55 1.41
N ASP A 513 13.01 4.09 1.43
CA ASP A 513 13.91 4.19 0.27
C ASP A 513 13.38 3.27 -0.84
N ASP A 514 13.16 3.83 -2.03
CA ASP A 514 12.51 3.14 -3.14
C ASP A 514 13.09 3.56 -4.50
N ARG A 515 12.74 2.81 -5.56
CA ARG A 515 13.21 2.99 -6.94
C ARG A 515 14.74 3.09 -7.05
N PRO A 516 15.49 2.11 -6.50
CA PRO A 516 16.93 2.10 -6.63
C PRO A 516 17.35 1.89 -8.10
N VAL A 517 18.37 2.63 -8.54
CA VAL A 517 18.97 2.50 -9.88
C VAL A 517 20.49 2.52 -9.76
N TRP A 518 21.14 1.50 -10.33
CA TRP A 518 22.59 1.42 -10.37
C TRP A 518 23.20 2.51 -11.25
N ALA A 519 24.33 3.07 -10.80
CA ALA A 519 25.23 3.77 -11.69
C ALA A 519 25.86 2.81 -12.71
N PRO A 520 26.15 3.25 -13.95
CA PRO A 520 26.87 2.43 -14.94
C PRO A 520 28.20 1.86 -14.42
N SER A 521 28.87 2.59 -13.52
CA SER A 521 30.12 2.18 -12.87
C SER A 521 29.94 1.11 -11.79
N GLY A 522 28.73 0.93 -11.25
CA GLY A 522 28.46 0.09 -10.08
C GLY A 522 28.91 0.68 -8.75
N THR A 523 29.42 1.91 -8.72
CA THR A 523 30.00 2.50 -7.49
C THR A 523 28.97 3.12 -6.56
N PHE A 524 27.80 3.51 -7.08
CA PHE A 524 26.70 4.04 -6.29
C PHE A 524 25.35 3.57 -6.83
N VAL A 525 24.32 3.70 -5.99
CA VAL A 525 22.91 3.52 -6.34
C VAL A 525 22.18 4.83 -6.07
N ALA A 526 21.45 5.35 -7.06
CA ALA A 526 20.52 6.46 -6.87
C ALA A 526 19.14 5.93 -6.46
N PHE A 527 18.41 6.65 -5.61
CA PHE A 527 17.09 6.23 -5.14
C PHE A 527 16.26 7.45 -4.71
N MET A 528 14.95 7.26 -4.53
CA MET A 528 14.06 8.29 -3.96
C MET A 528 13.62 7.90 -2.55
N SER A 529 13.38 8.88 -1.68
CA SER A 529 12.91 8.63 -0.31
C SER A 529 12.07 9.79 0.19
N ASN A 530 10.96 9.49 0.87
CA ASN A 530 10.08 10.51 1.50
C ASN A 530 10.17 10.57 3.02
N ALA A 531 10.85 9.60 3.66
CA ALA A 531 10.92 9.51 5.12
C ALA A 531 12.18 10.18 5.72
N ARG A 532 13.12 10.61 4.87
CA ARG A 532 14.38 11.22 5.31
C ARG A 532 14.22 12.71 5.64
N ASP A 533 13.50 13.44 4.79
CA ASP A 533 13.46 14.92 4.84
C ASP A 533 12.04 15.52 4.62
N GLY A 534 10.97 14.72 4.73
CA GLY A 534 9.58 15.19 4.81
C GLY A 534 8.81 15.24 3.48
N ASN A 535 9.48 15.17 2.34
CA ASN A 535 8.92 14.94 1.01
C ASN A 535 9.85 14.03 0.18
N PHE A 536 9.41 13.66 -1.03
CA PHE A 536 10.26 12.86 -1.93
C PHE A 536 11.44 13.66 -2.44
N GLU A 537 12.63 13.13 -2.23
CA GLU A 537 13.90 13.67 -2.68
C GLU A 537 14.77 12.58 -3.29
N ILE A 538 15.73 12.98 -4.11
CA ILE A 538 16.72 12.08 -4.72
C ILE A 538 17.96 11.99 -3.83
N TYR A 539 18.38 10.76 -3.61
CA TYR A 539 19.58 10.41 -2.87
C TYR A 539 20.46 9.50 -3.71
N ARG A 540 21.70 9.37 -3.28
CA ARG A 540 22.56 8.25 -3.68
C ARG A 540 23.16 7.59 -2.45
N VAL A 541 23.50 6.33 -2.59
CA VAL A 541 24.30 5.59 -1.62
C VAL A 541 25.56 5.06 -2.32
N ASP A 542 26.72 5.35 -1.74
CA ASP A 542 27.98 4.74 -2.16
C ASP A 542 28.03 3.28 -1.70
N VAL A 543 28.36 2.38 -2.62
CA VAL A 543 28.19 0.94 -2.41
C VAL A 543 29.24 0.39 -1.45
N ALA A 544 30.45 0.94 -1.47
CA ALA A 544 31.56 0.47 -0.64
C ALA A 544 31.48 1.02 0.79
N SER A 545 31.26 2.32 0.93
CA SER A 545 31.22 3.02 2.23
C SER A 545 29.85 2.98 2.91
N ARG A 546 28.77 2.70 2.16
CA ARG A 546 27.37 2.81 2.58
C ARG A 546 26.95 4.23 2.94
N GLU A 547 27.74 5.23 2.56
CA GLU A 547 27.41 6.64 2.78
C GLU A 547 26.25 7.08 1.90
N VAL A 548 25.21 7.67 2.51
CA VAL A 548 24.05 8.22 1.81
C VAL A 548 24.24 9.73 1.65
N THR A 549 24.17 10.22 0.41
CA THR A 549 24.20 11.64 0.07
C THR A 549 22.84 12.08 -0.48
N ARG A 550 22.26 13.14 0.06
CA ARG A 550 21.09 13.83 -0.51
C ARG A 550 21.55 14.68 -1.72
N LEU A 551 20.86 14.55 -2.84
CA LEU A 551 21.22 15.23 -4.09
C LEU A 551 20.28 16.39 -4.43
N THR A 552 19.04 16.33 -3.95
CA THR A 552 18.04 17.38 -4.19
C THR A 552 17.45 17.86 -2.87
N ASN A 553 17.04 19.13 -2.83
CA ASN A 553 16.33 19.72 -1.71
C ASN A 553 15.39 20.81 -2.21
N HIS A 554 14.10 20.49 -2.30
CA HIS A 554 13.08 21.39 -2.80
C HIS A 554 11.70 21.07 -2.18
N PRO A 555 10.79 22.04 -1.98
CA PRO A 555 9.43 21.74 -1.48
C PRO A 555 8.58 20.83 -2.38
N GLY A 556 8.83 20.90 -3.69
CA GLY A 556 8.28 19.98 -4.70
C GLY A 556 8.86 18.57 -4.58
N MET A 557 8.12 17.57 -5.04
CA MET A 557 8.55 16.17 -5.03
C MET A 557 9.57 15.91 -6.14
N ASP A 558 10.67 15.25 -5.81
CA ASP A 558 11.65 14.73 -6.75
C ASP A 558 11.65 13.19 -6.71
N ILE A 559 11.32 12.56 -7.84
CA ILE A 559 10.95 11.14 -7.93
C ILE A 559 11.50 10.48 -9.20
N LEU A 560 11.43 9.15 -9.28
CA LEU A 560 11.78 8.35 -10.47
C LEU A 560 13.22 8.63 -10.99
N PRO A 561 14.27 8.39 -10.19
CA PRO A 561 15.63 8.65 -10.62
C PRO A 561 16.05 7.74 -11.79
N ALA A 562 16.91 8.26 -12.67
CA ALA A 562 17.63 7.51 -13.69
C ALA A 562 19.05 8.05 -13.84
N VAL A 563 20.06 7.19 -13.88
CA VAL A 563 21.47 7.60 -13.98
C VAL A 563 21.88 7.70 -15.45
N SER A 564 22.57 8.76 -15.83
CA SER A 564 23.09 8.94 -17.20
C SER A 564 24.09 7.85 -17.57
N PRO A 565 24.25 7.51 -18.88
CA PRO A 565 25.18 6.47 -19.32
C PRO A 565 26.64 6.71 -18.95
N ASP A 566 27.04 7.98 -18.81
CA ASP A 566 28.37 8.39 -18.37
C ASP A 566 28.51 8.45 -16.83
N GLY A 567 27.44 8.17 -16.07
CA GLY A 567 27.40 8.17 -14.61
C GLY A 567 27.52 9.55 -13.96
N ARG A 568 27.57 10.63 -14.75
CA ARG A 568 27.82 11.99 -14.24
C ARG A 568 26.56 12.71 -13.79
N TRP A 569 25.39 12.25 -14.20
CA TRP A 569 24.12 12.92 -13.97
C TRP A 569 23.07 11.94 -13.48
N ILE A 570 22.12 12.45 -12.70
CA ILE A 570 20.91 11.72 -12.32
C ILE A 570 19.74 12.56 -12.79
N ALA A 571 18.98 12.02 -13.74
CA ALA A 571 17.69 12.57 -14.14
C ALA A 571 16.62 12.14 -13.15
N PHE A 572 15.61 12.98 -12.98
CA PHE A 572 14.46 12.70 -12.13
C PHE A 572 13.27 13.56 -12.57
N VAL A 573 12.09 13.16 -12.13
CA VAL A 573 10.84 13.87 -12.38
C VAL A 573 10.53 14.76 -11.19
N SER A 574 10.16 16.01 -11.45
CA SER A 574 9.87 16.99 -10.39
C SER A 574 8.72 17.91 -10.73
N ASN A 575 7.91 18.23 -9.72
CA ASN A 575 6.85 19.25 -9.79
C ASN A 575 7.26 20.60 -9.17
N ARG A 576 8.57 20.84 -8.99
CA ARG A 576 9.12 22.06 -8.36
C ARG A 576 8.61 23.40 -8.90
N ASP A 577 8.20 23.42 -10.17
CA ASP A 577 7.71 24.63 -10.85
C ASP A 577 6.16 24.63 -10.99
N GLY A 578 5.45 23.80 -10.23
CA GLY A 578 3.99 23.66 -10.31
C GLY A 578 3.49 22.71 -11.40
N SER A 579 4.37 22.15 -12.22
CA SER A 579 4.07 21.08 -13.18
C SER A 579 5.19 20.07 -13.26
N TRP A 580 4.85 18.81 -13.58
CA TRP A 580 5.83 17.73 -13.72
C TRP A 580 6.74 17.95 -14.93
N LYS A 581 8.06 17.98 -14.69
CA LYS A 581 9.09 18.07 -15.73
C LYS A 581 10.24 17.13 -15.40
N ILE A 582 11.12 16.90 -16.37
CA ILE A 582 12.35 16.12 -16.18
C ILE A 582 13.49 17.10 -15.89
N TYR A 583 14.18 16.87 -14.78
CA TYR A 583 15.37 17.61 -14.37
C TYR A 583 16.56 16.66 -14.28
N ALA A 584 17.76 17.20 -14.19
CA ALA A 584 18.95 16.47 -13.84
C ALA A 584 19.82 17.21 -12.83
N VAL A 585 20.49 16.46 -11.97
CA VAL A 585 21.48 16.96 -11.01
C VAL A 585 22.81 16.21 -11.24
N PRO A 586 23.97 16.85 -11.05
CA PRO A 586 25.24 16.12 -11.06
C PRO A 586 25.19 14.98 -10.06
N SER A 587 25.76 13.83 -10.41
CA SER A 587 25.75 12.66 -9.52
C SER A 587 26.48 12.92 -8.20
N THR A 588 27.38 13.91 -8.16
CA THR A 588 28.08 14.41 -6.96
C THR A 588 27.28 15.42 -6.13
N GLY A 589 26.06 15.77 -6.54
CA GLY A 589 25.32 16.92 -6.04
C GLY A 589 25.76 18.23 -6.70
N GLY A 590 24.91 19.25 -6.60
CA GLY A 590 25.15 20.56 -7.19
C GLY A 590 23.86 21.20 -7.72
N GLU A 591 24.02 22.06 -8.73
CA GLU A 591 22.91 22.75 -9.36
C GLU A 591 22.00 21.78 -10.12
N VAL A 592 20.68 21.98 -10.01
CA VAL A 592 19.69 21.22 -10.77
C VAL A 592 19.41 21.94 -12.09
N HIS A 593 19.40 21.19 -13.19
CA HIS A 593 19.12 21.68 -14.53
C HIS A 593 17.80 21.11 -15.05
N LEU A 594 16.97 21.96 -15.66
CA LEU A 594 15.81 21.50 -16.42
C LEU A 594 16.27 20.81 -17.70
N ILE A 595 15.74 19.62 -17.97
CA ILE A 595 15.98 18.87 -19.22
C ILE A 595 14.87 19.16 -20.22
N ALA A 596 13.63 18.87 -19.85
CA ALA A 596 12.48 19.07 -20.71
C ALA A 596 11.17 19.06 -19.91
N PRO A 597 10.11 19.73 -20.41
CA PRO A 597 8.76 19.45 -19.96
C PRO A 597 8.36 18.00 -20.28
N ILE A 598 7.45 17.43 -19.49
CA ILE A 598 6.88 16.11 -19.79
C ILE A 598 5.72 16.27 -20.76
N ILE A 599 5.73 15.48 -21.82
CA ILE A 599 4.57 15.26 -22.68
C ILE A 599 3.76 14.11 -22.08
N GLY A 600 2.62 14.42 -21.46
CA GLY A 600 1.73 13.49 -20.77
C GLY A 600 1.55 13.79 -19.28
N ASP A 601 0.68 13.05 -18.62
CA ASP A 601 0.51 13.06 -17.16
C ASP A 601 1.32 11.93 -16.52
N ILE A 602 2.02 12.26 -15.42
CA ILE A 602 2.83 11.34 -14.63
C ILE A 602 2.48 11.40 -13.14
N SER A 603 1.36 12.05 -12.78
CA SER A 603 0.97 12.29 -11.39
C SER A 603 0.80 10.99 -10.59
N ARG A 604 0.42 9.89 -11.25
CA ARG A 604 0.46 8.52 -10.69
C ARG A 604 1.83 7.89 -10.85
N PHE A 605 2.86 8.56 -10.34
CA PHE A 605 4.25 8.23 -10.66
C PHE A 605 4.67 6.79 -10.33
N PHE A 606 4.01 6.12 -9.38
CA PHE A 606 4.26 4.71 -9.08
C PHE A 606 3.98 3.80 -10.28
N GLU A 607 3.11 4.18 -11.21
CA GLU A 607 2.82 3.42 -12.42
C GLU A 607 3.84 3.66 -13.54
N HIS A 608 4.75 4.62 -13.34
CA HIS A 608 5.67 5.10 -14.37
C HIS A 608 7.13 4.76 -14.05
N GLY A 609 7.99 4.91 -15.05
CA GLY A 609 9.43 4.74 -14.91
C GLY A 609 10.22 5.67 -15.84
N LEU A 610 11.48 5.85 -15.48
CA LEU A 610 12.48 6.65 -16.20
C LEU A 610 13.70 5.77 -16.46
N HIS A 611 14.26 5.82 -17.67
CA HIS A 611 15.48 5.10 -18.02
C HIS A 611 16.34 5.96 -18.94
N TRP A 612 17.62 6.13 -18.59
CA TRP A 612 18.55 6.94 -19.37
C TRP A 612 19.59 6.05 -20.05
N THR A 613 19.62 6.11 -21.37
CA THR A 613 20.47 5.29 -22.25
C THR A 613 21.27 6.15 -23.23
N ASN A 614 22.15 5.54 -24.02
CA ASN A 614 22.99 6.23 -25.02
C ASN A 614 22.23 6.71 -26.25
#